data_AF-A0A7W5S4D1-F1
#
_entry.id   AF-A0A7W5S4D1-F1
#
_cell.length_a   1.000
_cell.length_b   1.000
_cell.length_c   1.000
_cell.angle_alpha   90.00
_cell.angle_beta   90.00
_cell.angle_gamma   90.00
#
_symmetry.space_group_name_H-M   'P 1'
#
loop_
_entity.id
_entity.type
_entity.pdbx_description
1 polymer ?
#
loop_
_entity_poly.entity_id
_entity_poly.type
_entity_poly.pdbx_seq_one_letter_code
_entity_poly.pdbx_strand_id
1 'polypeptide(L)'
;MKKTLPLTAVAALLALAACNSKPAAPEVVDSNPDPMANQLANAAPVELPPSIKSEQTMRCKDNSLAYVTFFQGGKQAVVRLKEGGPATTLKAAAEGEPLVADGGWSMTGTEKSIELTQPGKPGQTCHT
;
A
#
# COMPACT_ATOMS: atom_id res chain seq x y z
N MET A 1 34.82 -70.43 36.86
CA MET A 1 33.89 -69.29 36.68
C MET A 1 34.51 -68.06 37.33
N LYS A 2 34.93 -67.06 36.55
CA LYS A 2 35.14 -65.66 36.99
C LYS A 2 34.91 -64.81 35.75
N LYS A 3 33.71 -64.23 35.63
CA LYS A 3 33.27 -63.40 34.51
C LYS A 3 33.95 -62.05 34.62
N THR A 4 34.91 -61.76 33.76
CA THR A 4 35.45 -60.42 33.55
C THR A 4 34.44 -59.65 32.72
N LEU A 5 33.69 -58.75 33.35
CA LEU A 5 32.80 -57.82 32.65
C LEU A 5 33.64 -56.78 31.86
N PRO A 6 33.27 -56.43 30.62
CA PRO A 6 34.03 -55.50 29.80
C PRO A 6 33.79 -54.05 30.24
N LEU A 7 34.77 -53.46 30.93
CA LEU A 7 34.75 -52.08 31.40
C LEU A 7 34.89 -51.04 30.26
N THR A 8 35.12 -51.48 29.02
CA THR A 8 35.40 -50.62 27.86
C THR A 8 34.15 -50.03 27.21
N ALA A 9 32.95 -50.54 27.51
CA ALA A 9 31.71 -50.06 26.90
C ALA A 9 31.22 -48.71 27.48
N VAL A 10 31.65 -48.33 28.69
CA VAL A 10 31.14 -47.13 29.37
C VAL A 10 31.77 -45.84 28.83
N ALA A 11 33.03 -45.89 28.37
CA ALA A 11 33.74 -44.72 27.85
C ALA A 11 33.16 -44.21 26.50
N ALA A 12 32.65 -45.11 25.65
CA ALA A 12 32.05 -44.73 24.37
C ALA A 12 30.69 -44.02 24.53
N LEU A 13 29.96 -44.29 25.61
CA LEU A 13 28.67 -43.66 25.90
C LEU A 13 28.82 -42.22 26.41
N LEU A 14 29.91 -41.92 27.13
CA LEU A 14 30.24 -40.58 27.60
C LEU A 14 30.64 -39.63 26.47
N ALA A 15 31.32 -40.13 25.43
CA ALA A 15 31.67 -39.35 24.25
C ALA A 15 30.45 -39.00 23.38
N LEU A 16 29.42 -39.86 23.35
CA LEU A 16 28.21 -39.64 22.54
C LEU A 16 27.23 -38.64 23.17
N ALA A 17 27.23 -38.49 24.50
CA ALA A 17 26.39 -37.53 25.21
C ALA A 17 26.81 -36.06 24.97
N ALA A 18 28.05 -35.82 24.55
CA ALA A 18 28.57 -34.48 24.22
C ALA A 18 28.31 -34.05 22.77
N CYS A 19 28.02 -34.99 21.84
CA CYS A 19 27.76 -34.66 20.43
C CYS A 19 26.31 -34.25 20.15
N ASN A 20 25.38 -34.48 21.09
CA ASN A 20 23.98 -34.03 20.98
C ASN A 20 23.68 -32.81 21.87
N SER A 21 24.71 -32.09 22.29
CA SER A 21 24.60 -30.82 23.03
C SER A 21 24.20 -29.68 22.09
N LYS A 22 23.11 -29.86 21.34
CA LYS A 22 22.50 -28.76 20.59
C LYS A 22 21.76 -27.89 21.61
N PRO A 23 22.02 -26.58 21.69
CA PRO A 23 21.27 -25.73 22.61
C PRO A 23 19.78 -25.89 22.35
N ALA A 24 18.98 -26.00 23.42
CA ALA A 24 17.53 -26.21 23.35
C ALA A 24 16.78 -25.05 22.66
N ALA A 25 17.48 -23.95 22.40
CA ALA A 25 17.04 -22.84 21.58
C ALA A 25 18.06 -22.59 20.45
N PRO A 26 17.61 -22.16 19.26
CA PRO A 26 18.51 -21.74 18.20
C PRO A 26 19.45 -20.64 18.69
N GLU A 27 20.72 -20.73 18.30
CA GLU A 27 21.72 -19.71 18.60
C GLU A 27 21.32 -18.41 17.89
N VAL A 28 20.94 -17.41 18.69
CA VAL A 28 20.63 -16.07 18.19
C VAL A 28 21.96 -15.36 17.94
N VAL A 29 22.49 -15.51 16.72
CA VAL A 29 23.77 -14.91 16.29
C VAL A 29 23.71 -13.38 16.25
N ASP A 30 22.51 -12.80 16.25
CA ASP A 30 22.30 -11.36 16.24
C ASP A 30 21.27 -10.96 17.30
N SER A 31 21.76 -10.63 18.50
CA SER A 31 20.96 -10.02 19.57
C SER A 31 21.09 -8.49 19.55
N ASN A 32 21.62 -7.92 18.47
CA ASN A 32 21.79 -6.48 18.36
C ASN A 32 20.40 -5.84 18.34
N PRO A 33 20.04 -5.02 19.34
CA PRO A 33 18.77 -4.31 19.34
C PRO A 33 18.76 -3.40 18.12
N ASP A 34 17.71 -3.49 17.29
CA ASP A 34 17.54 -2.59 16.15
C ASP A 34 17.62 -1.13 16.68
N PRO A 35 18.64 -0.34 16.28
CA PRO A 35 18.84 1.02 16.77
C PRO A 35 17.67 1.94 16.43
N MET A 36 16.79 1.54 15.51
CA MET A 36 15.60 2.28 15.11
C MET A 36 14.28 1.67 15.64
N ALA A 37 14.31 0.63 16.48
CA ALA A 37 13.09 -0.04 16.98
C ALA A 37 12.09 0.94 17.65
N ASN A 38 12.60 1.85 18.49
CA ASN A 38 11.79 2.87 19.13
C ASN A 38 11.29 3.94 18.14
N GLN A 39 12.02 4.20 17.05
CA GLN A 39 11.62 5.16 16.04
C GLN A 39 10.50 4.60 15.16
N LEU A 40 10.58 3.31 14.78
CA LEU A 40 9.53 2.62 14.04
C LEU A 40 8.26 2.45 14.87
N ALA A 41 8.38 2.15 16.17
CA ALA A 41 7.22 2.01 17.06
C ALA A 41 6.43 3.32 17.24
N ASN A 42 7.09 4.48 17.03
CA ASN A 42 6.48 5.81 17.16
C ASN A 42 6.26 6.51 15.80
N ALA A 43 6.58 5.85 14.68
CA ALA A 43 6.37 6.41 13.37
C ALA A 43 4.87 6.46 13.07
N ALA A 44 4.37 7.63 12.69
CA ALA A 44 3.02 7.74 12.16
C ALA A 44 2.89 6.84 10.91
N PRO A 45 1.72 6.21 10.67
CA PRO A 45 1.49 5.44 9.47
C PRO A 45 1.87 6.26 8.23
N VAL A 46 2.78 5.72 7.42
CA VAL A 46 3.13 6.34 6.14
C VAL A 46 1.91 6.23 5.24
N GLU A 47 1.26 7.36 4.96
CA GLU A 47 0.20 7.40 3.95
C GLU A 47 0.83 7.17 2.58
N LEU A 48 0.67 5.95 2.09
CA LEU A 48 1.06 5.61 0.72
C LEU A 48 0.23 6.48 -0.23
N PRO A 49 0.85 7.00 -1.30
CA PRO A 49 0.11 7.71 -2.33
C PRO A 49 -1.03 6.82 -2.82
N PRO A 50 -2.25 7.37 -2.97
CA PRO A 50 -3.40 6.56 -3.30
C PRO A 50 -3.16 5.86 -4.63
N SER A 51 -3.52 4.58 -4.70
CA SER A 51 -3.36 3.80 -5.91
C SER A 51 -4.43 4.17 -6.93
N ILE A 52 -4.09 4.06 -8.22
CA ILE A 52 -5.06 4.27 -9.30
C ILE A 52 -6.06 3.11 -9.27
N LYS A 53 -7.35 3.45 -9.19
CA LYS A 53 -8.46 2.51 -9.25
C LYS A 53 -8.82 2.20 -10.69
N SER A 54 -9.03 3.24 -11.50
CA SER A 54 -9.30 3.11 -12.93
C SER A 54 -9.05 4.41 -13.67
N GLU A 55 -8.88 4.31 -14.99
CA GLU A 55 -8.77 5.46 -15.88
C GLU A 55 -9.88 5.38 -16.92
N GLN A 56 -10.65 6.46 -17.04
CA GLN A 56 -11.81 6.52 -17.92
C GLN A 56 -11.69 7.69 -18.87
N THR A 57 -12.02 7.44 -20.14
CA THR A 57 -12.24 8.51 -21.11
C THR A 57 -13.74 8.76 -21.17
N MET A 58 -14.15 9.93 -20.70
CA MET A 58 -15.54 10.32 -20.53
C MET A 58 -15.92 11.32 -21.63
N ARG A 59 -17.05 11.12 -22.28
CA ARG A 59 -17.67 12.09 -23.18
C ARG A 59 -18.65 12.97 -22.41
N CYS A 60 -18.42 14.28 -22.46
CA CYS A 60 -19.28 15.27 -21.83
C CYS A 60 -20.42 15.71 -22.77
N LYS A 61 -21.44 16.35 -22.20
CA LYS A 61 -22.63 16.85 -22.94
C LYS A 61 -22.26 17.78 -24.11
N ASP A 62 -21.17 18.54 -24.00
CA ASP A 62 -20.65 19.40 -25.06
C ASP A 62 -19.84 18.65 -26.14
N ASN A 63 -19.88 17.31 -26.16
CA ASN A 63 -19.10 16.40 -27.00
C ASN A 63 -17.57 16.47 -26.78
N SER A 64 -17.10 17.19 -25.75
CA SER A 64 -15.70 17.15 -25.35
C SER A 64 -15.35 15.83 -24.67
N LEU A 65 -14.05 15.52 -24.64
CA LEU A 65 -13.51 14.37 -23.93
C LEU A 65 -12.82 14.83 -22.65
N ALA A 66 -13.14 14.17 -21.53
CA ALA A 66 -12.45 14.31 -20.26
C ALA A 66 -11.82 12.98 -19.89
N TYR A 67 -10.51 12.98 -19.64
CA TYR A 67 -9.75 11.82 -19.21
C TYR A 67 -9.63 11.89 -17.69
N VAL A 68 -10.26 10.95 -17.00
CA VAL A 68 -10.38 10.96 -15.54
C VAL A 68 -9.68 9.73 -14.97
N THR A 69 -8.65 9.95 -14.18
CA THR A 69 -7.99 8.93 -13.36
C THR A 69 -8.65 8.94 -11.98
N PHE A 70 -9.34 7.87 -11.63
CA PHE A 70 -9.93 7.64 -10.32
C PHE A 70 -8.93 6.96 -9.40
N PHE A 71 -8.85 7.39 -8.15
CA PHE A 71 -7.97 6.80 -7.16
C PHE A 71 -8.75 5.99 -6.12
N GLN A 72 -8.08 5.01 -5.53
CA GLN A 72 -8.62 4.22 -4.43
C GLN A 72 -8.91 5.12 -3.23
N GLY A 73 -10.00 4.82 -2.53
CA GLY A 73 -10.50 5.61 -1.42
C GLY A 73 -11.30 6.86 -1.82
N GLY A 74 -11.47 7.15 -3.11
CA GLY A 74 -12.43 8.15 -3.61
C GLY A 74 -12.20 9.60 -3.16
N LYS A 75 -11.09 9.90 -2.50
CA LYS A 75 -10.71 11.24 -2.02
C LYS A 75 -9.90 12.04 -3.04
N GLN A 76 -9.53 11.43 -4.15
CA GLN A 76 -8.73 12.07 -5.19
C GLN A 76 -9.17 11.59 -6.59
N ALA A 77 -9.12 12.52 -7.54
CA ALA A 77 -9.20 12.23 -8.96
C ALA A 77 -8.27 13.16 -9.73
N VAL A 78 -7.84 12.74 -10.91
CA VAL A 78 -7.08 13.60 -11.83
C VAL A 78 -7.85 13.71 -13.13
N VAL A 79 -8.13 14.94 -13.57
CA VAL A 79 -8.87 15.26 -14.80
C VAL A 79 -7.94 15.93 -15.80
N ARG A 80 -8.01 15.47 -17.06
CA ARG A 80 -7.36 16.09 -18.22
C ARG A 80 -8.39 16.32 -19.31
N LEU A 81 -8.29 17.44 -20.03
CA LEU A 81 -9.23 17.78 -21.12
C LEU A 81 -8.70 17.39 -22.51
N LYS A 82 -7.48 16.87 -22.56
CA LYS A 82 -6.83 16.38 -23.77
C LYS A 82 -5.88 15.27 -23.35
N GLU A 83 -5.70 14.28 -24.21
CA GLU A 83 -4.68 13.26 -24.04
C GLU A 83 -3.29 13.89 -23.93
N GLY A 84 -2.56 13.58 -22.85
CA GLY A 84 -1.26 14.20 -22.53
C GLY A 84 -1.30 15.69 -22.15
N GLY A 85 -2.50 16.27 -21.99
CA GLY A 85 -2.68 17.67 -21.60
C GLY A 85 -2.42 17.93 -20.10
N PRO A 86 -2.61 19.19 -19.66
CA PRO A 86 -2.46 19.56 -18.26
C PRO A 86 -3.40 18.75 -17.37
N ALA A 87 -2.86 18.23 -16.27
CA ALA A 87 -3.57 17.44 -15.29
C ALA A 87 -4.05 18.32 -14.14
N THR A 88 -5.35 18.28 -13.85
CA THR A 88 -5.95 18.94 -12.69
C THR A 88 -6.26 17.89 -11.64
N THR A 89 -5.57 17.94 -10.50
CA THR A 89 -5.84 17.04 -9.38
C THR A 89 -6.94 17.62 -8.51
N LEU A 90 -8.06 16.91 -8.41
CA LEU A 90 -9.15 17.23 -7.50
C LEU A 90 -9.05 16.38 -6.24
N LYS A 91 -9.39 16.97 -5.09
CA LYS A 91 -9.37 16.31 -3.79
C LYS A 91 -10.68 16.54 -3.04
N ALA A 92 -11.06 15.58 -2.21
CA ALA A 92 -12.21 15.65 -1.31
C ALA A 92 -11.74 15.38 0.13
N ALA A 93 -12.45 15.90 1.13
CA ALA A 93 -12.11 15.65 2.53
C ALA A 93 -12.47 14.21 2.94
N ALA A 94 -13.60 13.70 2.45
CA ALA A 94 -14.04 12.32 2.62
C ALA A 94 -14.44 11.64 1.30
N GLU A 95 -14.54 10.30 1.34
CA GLU A 95 -15.07 9.52 0.22
C GLU A 95 -16.55 9.87 -0.02
N GLY A 96 -16.92 10.10 -1.28
CA GLY A 96 -18.29 10.45 -1.68
C GLY A 96 -18.60 11.95 -1.62
N GLU A 97 -17.71 12.78 -1.06
CA GLU A 97 -17.83 14.23 -1.15
C GLU A 97 -17.37 14.76 -2.52
N PRO A 98 -17.79 15.98 -2.90
CA PRO A 98 -17.32 16.63 -4.12
C PRO A 98 -15.80 16.78 -4.13
N LEU A 99 -15.18 16.28 -5.20
CA LEU A 99 -13.77 16.47 -5.47
C LEU A 99 -13.59 17.88 -6.04
N VAL A 100 -12.80 18.71 -5.37
CA VAL A 100 -12.59 20.12 -5.75
C VAL A 100 -11.13 20.42 -6.03
N ALA A 101 -10.88 21.43 -6.87
CA ALA A 101 -9.56 22.01 -7.09
C ALA A 101 -9.65 23.52 -7.31
N ASP A 102 -8.51 24.19 -7.17
CA ASP A 102 -8.41 25.64 -7.36
C ASP A 102 -8.89 26.09 -8.74
N GLY A 103 -9.47 27.29 -8.82
CA GLY A 103 -9.98 27.84 -10.07
C GLY A 103 -11.42 27.45 -10.41
N GLY A 104 -12.15 26.86 -9.46
CA GLY A 104 -13.58 26.54 -9.63
C GLY A 104 -13.84 25.17 -10.26
N TRP A 105 -12.88 24.26 -10.17
CA TRP A 105 -13.07 22.87 -10.55
C TRP A 105 -13.85 22.11 -9.48
N SER A 106 -14.84 21.34 -9.91
CA SER A 106 -15.58 20.42 -9.05
C SER A 106 -15.96 19.18 -9.83
N MET A 107 -15.92 18.01 -9.20
CA MET A 107 -16.33 16.75 -9.79
C MET A 107 -17.04 15.88 -8.75
N THR A 108 -18.18 15.32 -9.12
CA THR A 108 -18.89 14.29 -8.35
C THR A 108 -19.24 13.11 -9.25
N GLY A 109 -19.52 11.95 -8.65
CA GLY A 109 -20.00 10.78 -9.38
C GLY A 109 -19.04 9.60 -9.34
N THR A 110 -19.14 8.74 -10.36
CA THR A 110 -18.47 7.44 -10.43
C THR A 110 -17.81 7.24 -11.78
N GLU A 111 -17.09 6.13 -11.93
CA GLU A 111 -16.39 5.73 -13.16
C GLU A 111 -17.30 5.62 -14.40
N LYS A 112 -18.62 5.52 -14.25
CA LYS A 112 -19.58 5.45 -15.37
C LYS A 112 -20.18 6.80 -15.74
N SER A 113 -20.30 7.69 -14.76
CA SER A 113 -21.01 8.95 -14.89
C SER A 113 -20.50 9.93 -13.85
N ILE A 114 -20.04 11.08 -14.31
CA ILE A 114 -19.61 12.19 -13.46
C ILE A 114 -20.38 13.46 -13.79
N GLU A 115 -20.48 14.33 -12.81
CA GLU A 115 -20.80 15.73 -13.03
C GLU A 115 -19.51 16.54 -12.85
N LEU A 116 -19.05 17.16 -13.93
CA LEU A 116 -17.79 17.90 -14.00
C LEU A 116 -18.08 19.39 -14.19
N THR A 117 -17.57 20.20 -13.28
CA THR A 117 -17.56 21.67 -13.37
C THR A 117 -16.15 22.13 -13.69
N GLN A 118 -16.00 22.85 -14.79
CA GLN A 118 -14.74 23.42 -15.24
C GLN A 118 -14.72 24.94 -14.95
N PRO A 119 -13.55 25.55 -14.81
CA PRO A 119 -13.42 26.99 -14.61
C PRO A 119 -14.19 27.79 -15.67
N GLY A 120 -15.08 28.67 -15.22
CA GLY A 120 -15.85 29.54 -16.12
C GLY A 120 -16.93 28.83 -16.95
N LYS A 121 -17.22 27.55 -16.69
CA LYS A 121 -18.30 26.80 -17.34
C LYS A 121 -19.29 26.26 -16.31
N PRO A 122 -20.58 26.13 -16.66
CA PRO A 122 -21.53 25.43 -15.80
C PRO A 122 -21.15 23.95 -15.68
N GLY A 123 -21.58 23.31 -14.59
CA GLY A 123 -21.45 21.86 -14.41
C GLY A 123 -22.11 21.10 -15.56
N GLN A 124 -21.44 20.05 -16.03
CA GLN A 124 -21.93 19.19 -17.09
C GLN A 124 -21.75 17.72 -16.77
N THR A 125 -22.72 16.91 -17.20
CA THR A 125 -22.64 15.46 -17.08
C THR A 125 -21.72 14.90 -18.16
N CYS A 126 -20.84 13.98 -17.75
CA CYS A 126 -20.00 13.20 -18.65
C CYS A 126 -20.17 11.71 -18.35
N HIS A 127 -20.11 10.89 -19.40
CA HIS A 127 -20.29 9.43 -19.34
C HIS A 127 -19.16 8.74 -20.09
N THR A 128 -18.80 7.53 -19.67
CA THR A 128 -17.93 6.63 -20.47
C THR A 128 -18.60 6.22 -21.76
#